data_AF-A0A1Q2ZXX1-F1
#
_entry.id   AF-A0A1Q2ZXX1-F1
#
_cell.length_a   1.000
_cell.length_b   1.000
_cell.length_c   1.000
_cell.angle_alpha   90.00
_cell.angle_beta   90.00
_cell.angle_gamma   90.00
#
_symmetry.space_group_name_H-M   'P 1'
#
loop_
_entity.id
_entity.type
_entity.pdbx_description
1 polymer ?
#
loop_
_entity_poly.entity_id
_entity_poly.type
_entity_poly.pdbx_seq_one_letter_code
_entity_poly.pdbx_strand_id
1 'polypeptide(L)'
;MTSNTVYFSRFIVTSQVFYKSRYTYALVNLKPLVPGHVLIVPLRTQVGQLSDLNKEETIDYFDTLQVVHQFIKWQYEADSLNIAIQDGPEAGQTVPHLHTHVIPRYRANNKGDRIYEDLDQWRFQQWEQRRQEYLDMGGREGRKNFAKPDDQRFARSEQEMKEEAQHLRSQLMKFFEEYPHLKRDLSEI
;
A
#
# COMPACT_ATOMS: atom_id res chain seq x y z
N MET A 1 16.77 -0.83 23.89
CA MET A 1 16.65 -1.22 22.47
C MET A 1 15.97 -0.06 21.75
N THR A 2 16.72 0.73 21.00
CA THR A 2 16.20 1.92 20.32
C THR A 2 15.16 1.49 19.31
N SER A 3 13.88 1.74 19.60
CA SER A 3 12.83 1.64 18.60
C SER A 3 13.12 2.68 17.53
N ASN A 4 13.79 2.27 16.43
CA ASN A 4 14.05 3.16 15.30
C ASN A 4 12.70 3.66 14.76
N THR A 5 12.50 4.97 14.83
CA THR A 5 11.33 5.67 14.29
C THR A 5 11.12 5.28 12.83
N VAL A 6 9.90 4.89 12.48
CA VAL A 6 9.52 4.56 11.10
C VAL A 6 8.80 5.75 10.47
N TYR A 7 9.17 6.07 9.24
CA TYR A 7 8.61 7.18 8.49
C TYR A 7 7.89 6.69 7.23
N PHE A 8 6.69 7.22 7.00
CA PHE A 8 6.03 7.18 5.70
C PHE A 8 6.20 8.55 5.04
N SER A 9 7.16 8.65 4.12
CA SER A 9 7.62 9.94 3.59
C SER A 9 8.13 10.83 4.74
N ARG A 10 7.35 11.84 5.14
CA ARG A 10 7.66 12.75 6.25
C ARG A 10 6.85 12.46 7.53
N PHE A 11 5.91 11.54 7.48
CA PHE A 11 5.01 11.25 8.60
C PHE A 11 5.62 10.17 9.50
N ILE A 12 5.59 10.38 10.82
CA ILE A 12 5.99 9.35 11.78
C ILE A 12 4.84 8.34 11.88
N VAL A 13 5.12 7.07 11.59
CA VAL A 13 4.10 6.01 11.54
C VAL A 13 4.39 4.80 12.43
N THR A 14 5.36 4.93 13.35
CA THR A 14 5.87 3.81 14.16
C THR A 14 4.77 3.04 14.90
N SER A 15 3.76 3.73 15.44
CA SER A 15 2.65 3.10 16.18
C SER A 15 1.64 2.39 15.27
N GLN A 16 1.63 2.69 13.96
CA GLN A 16 0.73 2.11 12.97
C GLN A 16 1.34 0.88 12.26
N VAL A 17 2.63 0.60 12.47
CA VAL A 17 3.33 -0.55 11.88
C VAL A 17 2.99 -1.84 12.62
N PHE A 18 2.50 -2.86 11.91
CA PHE A 18 2.23 -4.19 12.49
C PHE A 18 3.29 -5.24 12.10
N TYR A 19 4.00 -5.04 10.98
CA TYR A 19 5.06 -5.92 10.51
C TYR A 19 6.24 -5.13 9.95
N LYS A 20 7.46 -5.62 10.15
CA LYS A 20 8.68 -5.01 9.64
C LYS A 20 9.69 -6.12 9.30
N SER A 21 10.21 -6.05 8.09
CA SER A 21 11.32 -6.85 7.59
C SER A 21 12.61 -6.00 7.55
N ARG A 22 13.63 -6.44 6.80
CA ARG A 22 14.91 -5.73 6.73
C ARG A 22 14.81 -4.38 6.04
N TYR A 23 14.10 -4.31 4.92
CA TYR A 23 14.00 -3.11 4.09
C TYR A 23 12.57 -2.60 3.94
N THR A 24 11.58 -3.31 4.46
CA THR A 24 10.16 -3.03 4.22
C THR A 24 9.37 -3.10 5.52
N TYR A 25 8.24 -2.43 5.56
CA TYR A 25 7.28 -2.52 6.65
C TYR A 25 5.86 -2.50 6.14
N ALA A 26 4.94 -2.99 6.96
CA ALA A 26 3.51 -2.93 6.71
C ALA A 26 2.80 -2.20 7.84
N LEU A 27 1.86 -1.33 7.46
CA LEU A 27 1.11 -0.46 8.36
C LEU A 27 -0.37 -0.42 8.01
N VAL A 28 -1.19 -0.07 9.00
CA VAL A 28 -2.62 0.15 8.80
C VAL A 28 -2.87 1.49 8.08
N ASN A 29 -3.94 1.57 7.29
CA ASN A 29 -4.22 2.75 6.45
C ASN A 29 -5.00 3.84 7.21
N LEU A 30 -4.67 5.12 7.07
CA LEU A 30 -5.44 6.20 7.71
C LEU A 30 -6.91 6.26 7.27
N LYS A 31 -7.16 6.00 5.98
CA LYS A 31 -8.49 6.03 5.35
C LYS A 31 -8.74 4.73 4.58
N PRO A 32 -8.97 3.61 5.28
CA PRO A 32 -9.15 2.31 4.63
C PRO A 32 -10.40 2.32 3.73
N LEU A 33 -10.30 1.67 2.57
CA LEU A 33 -11.47 1.47 1.68
C LEU A 33 -12.45 0.44 2.26
N VAL A 34 -11.91 -0.58 2.93
CA VAL A 34 -12.62 -1.66 3.61
C VAL A 34 -11.78 -2.09 4.82
N PRO A 35 -12.37 -2.75 5.84
CA PRO A 35 -11.60 -3.36 6.92
C PRO A 35 -10.49 -4.27 6.39
N GLY A 36 -9.29 -4.18 6.97
CA GLY A 36 -8.11 -4.94 6.50
C GLY A 36 -7.37 -4.33 5.32
N HIS A 37 -7.73 -3.13 4.86
CA HIS A 37 -6.92 -2.36 3.92
C HIS A 37 -5.64 -1.87 4.61
N VAL A 38 -4.51 -2.48 4.25
CA VAL A 38 -3.17 -2.15 4.75
C VAL A 38 -2.24 -1.69 3.63
N LEU A 39 -1.11 -1.11 4.01
CA LEU A 39 -0.07 -0.63 3.09
C LEU A 39 1.25 -1.37 3.34
N ILE A 40 2.04 -1.57 2.28
CA ILE A 40 3.43 -2.07 2.35
C ILE A 40 4.36 -1.04 1.74
N VAL A 41 5.42 -0.68 2.48
CA VAL A 41 6.24 0.50 2.22
C VAL A 41 7.72 0.17 2.48
N PRO A 42 8.66 0.58 1.62
CA PRO A 42 10.08 0.44 1.93
C PRO A 42 10.48 1.37 3.09
N LEU A 43 11.51 1.01 3.85
CA LEU A 43 12.03 1.81 4.96
C LEU A 43 12.76 3.06 4.46
N ARG A 44 13.37 2.99 3.27
CA ARG A 44 14.08 4.12 2.68
C ARG A 44 13.09 5.11 2.06
N THR A 45 12.93 6.26 2.72
CA THR A 45 11.91 7.27 2.39
C THR A 45 12.08 7.98 1.05
N GLN A 46 13.24 7.83 0.39
CA GLN A 46 13.51 8.41 -0.92
C GLN A 46 13.02 7.55 -2.09
N VAL A 47 12.52 6.33 -1.85
CA VAL A 47 11.94 5.48 -2.89
C VAL A 47 10.57 6.06 -3.28
N GLY A 48 10.50 6.84 -4.34
CA GLY A 48 9.23 7.42 -4.81
C GLY A 48 8.44 6.44 -5.65
N GLN A 49 9.14 5.65 -6.46
CA GLN A 49 8.58 4.73 -7.44
C GLN A 49 9.19 3.34 -7.31
N LEU A 50 8.57 2.35 -7.96
CA LEU A 50 9.05 0.96 -7.94
C LEU A 50 10.47 0.85 -8.51
N SER A 51 10.80 1.65 -9.53
CA SER A 51 12.13 1.70 -10.15
C SER A 51 13.23 2.24 -9.24
N ASP A 52 12.89 2.89 -8.13
CA ASP A 52 13.87 3.47 -7.21
C ASP A 52 14.42 2.44 -6.22
N LEU A 53 13.83 1.24 -6.14
CA LEU A 53 14.30 0.15 -5.27
C LEU A 53 15.62 -0.43 -5.80
N ASN A 54 16.57 -0.70 -4.90
CA ASN A 54 17.70 -1.55 -5.25
C ASN A 54 17.30 -3.04 -5.26
N LYS A 55 18.24 -3.93 -5.60
CA LYS A 55 17.96 -5.37 -5.76
C LYS A 55 17.53 -6.00 -4.44
N GLU A 56 18.22 -5.69 -3.34
CA GLU A 56 17.97 -6.25 -2.02
C GLU A 56 16.62 -5.75 -1.47
N GLU A 57 16.32 -4.46 -1.65
CA GLU A 57 15.04 -3.86 -1.30
C GLU A 57 13.90 -4.46 -2.14
N THR A 58 14.12 -4.72 -3.43
CA THR A 58 13.11 -5.33 -4.30
C THR A 58 12.74 -6.73 -3.82
N ILE A 59 13.73 -7.56 -3.48
CA ILE A 59 13.51 -8.91 -2.95
C ILE A 59 12.70 -8.82 -1.66
N ASP A 60 13.17 -8.05 -0.68
CA ASP A 60 12.52 -7.91 0.62
C ASP A 60 11.11 -7.27 0.51
N TYR A 61 10.90 -6.35 -0.43
CA TYR A 61 9.61 -5.70 -0.68
C TYR A 61 8.55 -6.68 -1.17
N PHE A 62 8.86 -7.46 -2.22
CA PHE A 62 7.93 -8.45 -2.77
C PHE A 62 7.76 -9.66 -1.85
N ASP A 63 8.80 -10.03 -1.11
CA ASP A 63 8.73 -11.05 -0.08
C ASP A 63 7.79 -10.64 1.06
N THR A 64 7.91 -9.40 1.53
CA THR A 64 7.01 -8.80 2.51
C THR A 64 5.58 -8.75 1.97
N LEU A 65 5.40 -8.39 0.70
CA LEU A 65 4.10 -8.39 0.05
C LEU A 65 3.45 -9.78 0.04
N GLN A 66 4.19 -10.83 -0.27
CA GLN A 66 3.66 -12.20 -0.23
C GLN A 66 3.25 -12.64 1.18
N VAL A 67 4.03 -12.28 2.21
CA VAL A 67 3.71 -12.58 3.62
C VAL A 67 2.44 -11.84 4.05
N VAL A 68 2.39 -10.52 3.83
CA VAL A 68 1.24 -9.68 4.21
C VAL A 68 0.00 -10.08 3.41
N HIS A 69 0.12 -10.41 2.13
CA HIS A 69 -0.97 -10.94 1.32
C HIS A 69 -1.59 -12.19 1.98
N GLN A 70 -0.78 -13.20 2.29
CA GLN A 70 -1.27 -14.44 2.89
C GLN A 70 -1.88 -14.20 4.27
N PHE A 71 -1.23 -13.38 5.09
CA PHE A 71 -1.72 -13.02 6.41
C PHE A 71 -3.07 -12.28 6.35
N ILE A 72 -3.20 -11.23 5.53
CA ILE A 72 -4.45 -10.46 5.42
C ILE A 72 -5.58 -11.34 4.87
N LYS A 73 -5.27 -12.24 3.93
CA LYS A 73 -6.25 -13.20 3.42
C LYS A 73 -6.75 -14.13 4.54
N TRP A 74 -5.85 -14.68 5.35
CA TRP A 74 -6.18 -15.55 6.49
C TRP A 74 -6.95 -14.80 7.58
N GLN A 75 -6.45 -13.64 8.04
CA GLN A 75 -7.00 -12.88 9.16
C GLN A 75 -8.42 -12.37 8.90
N TYR A 76 -8.73 -12.04 7.66
CA TYR A 76 -10.02 -11.50 7.26
C TYR A 76 -10.88 -12.51 6.51
N GLU A 77 -10.46 -13.78 6.41
CA GLU A 77 -11.17 -14.82 5.65
C GLU A 77 -11.58 -14.36 4.24
N ALA A 78 -10.70 -13.58 3.60
CA ALA A 78 -11.00 -12.96 2.31
C ALA A 78 -10.91 -14.00 1.18
N ASP A 79 -11.83 -13.94 0.23
CA ASP A 79 -11.80 -14.82 -0.96
C ASP A 79 -10.61 -14.46 -1.87
N SER A 80 -10.38 -13.16 -2.05
CA SER A 80 -9.37 -12.56 -2.94
C SER A 80 -8.87 -11.23 -2.38
N LEU A 81 -7.76 -10.72 -2.92
CA LEU A 81 -7.22 -9.40 -2.56
C LEU A 81 -7.04 -8.53 -3.82
N ASN A 82 -7.27 -7.22 -3.74
CA ASN A 82 -6.69 -6.28 -4.68
C ASN A 82 -5.31 -5.87 -4.18
N ILE A 83 -4.33 -5.97 -5.07
CA ILE A 83 -2.95 -5.51 -4.86
C ILE A 83 -2.71 -4.39 -5.87
N ALA A 84 -2.49 -3.17 -5.39
CA ALA A 84 -2.39 -2.00 -6.25
C ALA A 84 -1.21 -1.12 -5.86
N ILE A 85 -0.40 -0.76 -6.86
CA ILE A 85 0.66 0.24 -6.74
C ILE A 85 0.28 1.40 -7.65
N GLN A 86 0.18 2.59 -7.06
CA GLN A 86 0.06 3.83 -7.82
C GLN A 86 1.48 4.36 -8.02
N ASP A 87 2.14 3.90 -9.09
CA ASP A 87 3.56 4.18 -9.33
C ASP A 87 3.77 5.54 -10.00
N GLY A 88 4.00 6.55 -9.17
CA GLY A 88 4.15 7.94 -9.58
C GLY A 88 2.84 8.74 -9.55
N PRO A 89 2.94 10.08 -9.56
CA PRO A 89 1.76 10.95 -9.42
C PRO A 89 0.71 10.64 -10.48
N GLU A 90 1.11 10.32 -11.71
CA GLU A 90 0.24 10.09 -12.87
C GLU A 90 -0.65 8.86 -12.71
N ALA A 91 -0.20 7.88 -11.93
CA ALA A 91 -0.98 6.72 -11.51
C ALA A 91 -1.88 6.99 -10.29
N GLY A 92 -1.91 8.22 -9.75
CA GLY A 92 -2.73 8.60 -8.61
C GLY A 92 -2.01 8.61 -7.26
N GLN A 93 -0.68 8.50 -7.25
CA GLN A 93 0.11 8.53 -6.01
C GLN A 93 -0.03 9.88 -5.29
N THR A 94 -0.48 9.87 -4.05
CA THR A 94 -0.65 11.09 -3.24
C THR A 94 0.49 11.33 -2.26
N VAL A 95 1.07 10.27 -1.69
CA VAL A 95 2.27 10.34 -0.83
C VAL A 95 3.49 9.95 -1.66
N PRO A 96 4.52 10.82 -1.78
CA PRO A 96 5.71 10.56 -2.60
C PRO A 96 6.67 9.60 -1.89
N HIS A 97 6.22 8.38 -1.70
CA HIS A 97 6.94 7.25 -1.14
C HIS A 97 6.23 5.99 -1.64
N LEU A 98 6.93 5.06 -2.27
CA LEU A 98 6.36 3.84 -2.83
C LEU A 98 5.52 3.12 -1.78
N HIS A 99 4.28 2.76 -2.13
CA HIS A 99 3.43 1.97 -1.26
C HIS A 99 2.49 1.08 -2.08
N THR A 100 2.35 -0.17 -1.64
CA THR A 100 1.38 -1.12 -2.21
C THR A 100 0.17 -1.16 -1.30
N HIS A 101 -1.01 -0.97 -1.89
CA HIS A 101 -2.28 -1.22 -1.24
C HIS A 101 -2.61 -2.72 -1.27
N VAL A 102 -2.95 -3.29 -0.11
CA VAL A 102 -3.45 -4.65 0.03
C VAL A 102 -4.87 -4.58 0.59
N ILE A 103 -5.85 -5.02 -0.19
CA ILE A 103 -7.27 -4.76 0.09
C ILE A 103 -8.08 -6.05 -0.01
N PRO A 104 -8.69 -6.55 1.08
CA PRO A 104 -9.48 -7.77 1.06
C PRO A 104 -10.80 -7.63 0.32
N ARG A 105 -11.17 -8.69 -0.42
CA ARG A 105 -12.38 -8.79 -1.25
C ARG A 105 -13.14 -10.08 -0.94
N TYR A 106 -14.47 -9.99 -0.97
CA TYR A 106 -15.40 -11.08 -0.68
C TYR A 106 -16.37 -11.27 -1.84
N ARG A 107 -16.69 -12.52 -2.17
CA ARG A 107 -17.59 -12.92 -3.26
C ARG A 107 -19.00 -12.32 -3.12
N ALA A 108 -19.52 -12.19 -1.90
CA ALA A 108 -20.84 -11.63 -1.66
C ALA A 108 -20.95 -10.13 -2.02
N ASN A 109 -19.84 -9.39 -1.99
CA ASN A 109 -19.76 -7.96 -2.26
C ASN A 109 -19.12 -7.67 -3.63
N ASN A 110 -19.22 -8.62 -4.57
CA ASN A 110 -18.59 -8.58 -5.88
C ASN A 110 -19.19 -7.47 -6.77
N LYS A 111 -18.88 -6.21 -6.45
CA LYS A 111 -19.12 -5.07 -7.33
C LYS A 111 -18.32 -5.17 -8.63
N GLY A 112 -17.45 -6.18 -8.76
CA GLY A 112 -16.70 -6.44 -9.96
C GLY A 112 -15.85 -5.25 -10.36
N ASP A 113 -15.26 -5.42 -11.52
CA ASP A 113 -14.31 -4.57 -12.19
C ASP A 113 -14.97 -3.29 -12.74
N ARG A 114 -15.65 -2.49 -11.90
CA ARG A 114 -16.14 -1.16 -12.32
C ARG A 114 -15.02 -0.23 -12.81
N ILE A 115 -13.79 -0.48 -12.38
CA ILE A 115 -12.58 0.13 -12.94
C ILE A 115 -12.40 -0.24 -14.41
N TYR A 116 -12.69 -1.47 -14.83
CA TYR A 116 -12.61 -1.88 -16.23
C TYR A 116 -13.77 -1.34 -17.05
N GLU A 117 -14.96 -1.16 -16.46
CA GLU A 117 -16.08 -0.44 -17.10
C GLU A 117 -15.71 1.01 -17.42
N ASP A 118 -14.96 1.67 -16.52
CA ASP A 118 -14.42 3.03 -16.74
C ASP A 118 -13.20 3.05 -17.69
N LEU A 119 -12.33 2.03 -17.65
CA LEU A 119 -11.17 1.88 -18.54
C LEU A 119 -11.57 1.52 -19.98
N ASP A 120 -12.66 0.77 -20.18
CA ASP A 120 -13.19 0.46 -21.52
C ASP A 120 -13.74 1.71 -22.23
N GLN A 121 -14.18 2.71 -21.46
CA GLN A 121 -14.56 4.01 -22.02
C GLN A 121 -13.34 4.83 -22.49
N TRP A 122 -12.12 4.47 -22.07
CA TRP A 122 -10.89 5.09 -22.53
C TRP A 122 -10.43 4.45 -23.85
N ARG A 123 -11.10 4.81 -24.94
CA ARG A 123 -10.72 4.36 -26.28
C ARG A 123 -9.27 4.76 -26.59
N PHE A 124 -8.48 3.82 -27.10
CA PHE A 124 -7.07 3.98 -27.52
C PHE A 124 -6.79 5.20 -28.42
N GLN A 125 -7.79 5.75 -29.11
CA GLN A 125 -7.64 6.89 -30.01
C GLN A 125 -7.38 8.25 -29.31
N GLN A 126 -7.68 8.38 -28.02
CA GLN A 126 -7.54 9.66 -27.29
C GLN A 126 -6.24 9.77 -26.47
N TRP A 127 -5.41 8.72 -26.47
CA TRP A 127 -4.17 8.66 -25.68
C TRP A 127 -3.15 9.73 -26.11
N GLU A 128 -2.89 9.87 -27.41
CA GLU A 128 -1.96 10.88 -27.96
C GLU A 128 -2.36 12.31 -27.57
N GLN A 129 -3.67 12.60 -27.62
CA GLN A 129 -4.21 13.90 -27.27
C GLN A 129 -4.08 14.20 -25.78
N ARG A 130 -4.45 13.26 -24.90
CA ARG A 130 -4.31 13.44 -23.45
C ARG A 130 -2.85 13.52 -23.01
N ARG A 131 -1.95 12.77 -23.65
CA ARG A 131 -0.51 12.87 -23.45
C ARG A 131 0.01 14.26 -23.83
N GLN A 132 -0.46 14.81 -24.95
CA GLN A 132 -0.06 16.15 -25.38
C GLN A 132 -0.61 17.23 -24.44
N GLU A 133 -1.87 17.15 -24.04
CA GLU A 133 -2.46 18.04 -23.02
C GLU A 133 -1.68 18.02 -21.69
N TYR A 134 -1.24 16.83 -21.24
CA TYR A 134 -0.40 16.70 -20.04
C TYR A 134 0.96 17.41 -20.18
N LEU A 135 1.61 17.26 -21.33
CA LEU A 135 2.90 17.92 -21.60
C LEU A 135 2.73 19.45 -21.70
N ASP A 136 1.67 19.91 -22.36
CA ASP A 136 1.37 21.32 -22.57
C ASP A 136 0.98 22.02 -21.25
N MET A 137 0.45 21.29 -20.27
CA MET A 137 0.11 21.79 -18.93
C MET A 137 1.32 21.86 -17.96
N GLY A 138 2.55 21.70 -18.44
CA GLY A 138 3.75 21.77 -17.59
C GLY A 138 4.03 20.47 -16.83
N GLY A 139 3.45 19.35 -17.28
CA GLY A 139 3.69 18.01 -16.76
C GLY A 139 3.55 17.91 -15.23
N ARG A 140 4.62 17.46 -14.58
CA ARG A 140 4.66 17.18 -13.14
C ARG A 140 4.42 18.42 -12.26
N GLU A 141 4.74 19.63 -12.73
CA GLU A 141 4.60 20.86 -11.93
C GLU A 141 3.21 21.51 -12.03
N GLY A 142 2.52 21.36 -13.16
CA GLY A 142 1.17 21.93 -13.37
C GLY A 142 0.04 21.25 -12.58
N ARG A 143 0.35 20.12 -11.93
CA ARG A 143 -0.62 19.20 -11.35
C ARG A 143 -1.14 19.52 -9.96
N LYS A 144 -0.54 20.49 -9.27
CA LYS A 144 -1.00 20.89 -7.92
C LYS A 144 -2.46 21.36 -7.88
N ASN A 145 -3.04 21.70 -9.04
CA ASN A 145 -4.37 22.29 -9.15
C ASN A 145 -5.52 21.28 -9.36
N PHE A 146 -5.25 19.98 -9.56
CA PHE A 146 -6.27 19.01 -10.02
C PHE A 146 -6.38 17.70 -9.23
N ALA A 147 -5.75 17.59 -8.06
CA ALA A 147 -6.02 16.46 -7.18
C ALA A 147 -7.50 16.49 -6.79
N LYS A 148 -8.31 15.58 -7.35
CA LYS A 148 -9.68 15.38 -6.91
C LYS A 148 -9.64 14.87 -5.47
N PRO A 149 -10.50 15.40 -4.60
CA PRO A 149 -10.06 15.57 -3.24
C PRO A 149 -10.56 14.36 -2.43
N ASP A 150 -9.69 13.83 -1.57
CA ASP A 150 -9.82 12.65 -0.73
C ASP A 150 -10.83 12.86 0.44
N ASP A 151 -11.85 13.69 0.19
CA ASP A 151 -12.55 14.51 1.18
C ASP A 151 -13.77 13.83 1.78
N GLN A 152 -14.29 12.84 1.07
CA GLN A 152 -15.54 12.16 1.43
C GLN A 152 -15.31 10.98 2.39
N ARG A 153 -14.05 10.69 2.75
CA ARG A 153 -13.67 9.61 3.67
C ARG A 153 -13.14 10.18 4.98
N PHE A 154 -13.73 9.72 6.08
CA PHE A 154 -13.31 10.12 7.43
C PHE A 154 -11.98 9.45 7.80
N ALA A 155 -11.01 10.27 8.17
CA ALA A 155 -9.74 9.78 8.70
C ALA A 155 -9.97 9.14 10.08
N ARG A 156 -9.32 8.00 10.32
CA ARG A 156 -9.33 7.37 11.64
C ARG A 156 -8.42 8.13 12.60
N SER A 157 -8.71 8.02 13.89
CA SER A 157 -7.85 8.56 14.93
C SER A 157 -6.55 7.76 15.05
N GLU A 158 -5.51 8.40 15.58
CA GLU A 158 -4.22 7.75 15.83
C GLU A 158 -4.38 6.55 16.78
N GLN A 159 -5.26 6.67 17.78
CA GLN A 159 -5.52 5.62 18.76
C GLN A 159 -6.15 4.39 18.10
N GLU A 160 -7.18 4.56 17.26
CA GLU A 160 -7.80 3.46 16.52
C GLU A 160 -6.79 2.74 15.62
N MET A 161 -5.94 3.49 14.92
CA MET A 161 -4.91 2.88 14.07
C MET A 161 -3.87 2.10 14.89
N LYS A 162 -3.47 2.63 16.05
CA LYS A 162 -2.53 1.96 16.95
C LYS A 162 -3.11 0.66 17.49
N GLU A 163 -4.37 0.68 17.90
CA GLU A 163 -5.08 -0.51 18.40
C GLU A 163 -5.20 -1.58 17.30
N GLU A 164 -5.56 -1.19 16.08
CA GLU A 164 -5.61 -2.13 14.95
C GLU A 164 -4.21 -2.69 14.63
N ALA A 165 -3.17 -1.86 14.61
CA ALA A 165 -1.80 -2.32 14.37
C ALA A 165 -1.33 -3.31 15.44
N GLN A 166 -1.66 -3.07 16.71
CA GLN A 166 -1.38 -3.99 17.81
C GLN A 166 -2.15 -5.31 17.66
N HIS A 167 -3.43 -5.24 17.28
CA HIS A 167 -4.25 -6.41 17.02
C HIS A 167 -3.66 -7.24 15.88
N LEU A 168 -3.39 -6.63 14.72
CA LEU A 168 -2.80 -7.31 13.57
C LEU A 168 -1.44 -7.91 13.89
N ARG A 169 -0.61 -7.23 14.70
CA ARG A 169 0.66 -7.79 15.15
C ARG A 169 0.45 -9.06 15.97
N SER A 170 -0.50 -9.07 16.90
CA SER A 170 -0.82 -10.26 17.70
C SER A 170 -1.32 -11.41 16.83
N GLN A 171 -2.19 -11.13 15.85
CA GLN A 171 -2.71 -12.14 14.94
C GLN A 171 -1.63 -12.67 13.98
N LEU A 172 -0.72 -11.81 13.53
CA LEU A 172 0.39 -12.21 12.68
C LEU A 172 1.32 -13.21 13.40
N MET A 173 1.51 -13.05 14.71
CA MET A 173 2.27 -14.03 15.49
C MET A 173 1.60 -15.41 15.50
N LYS A 174 0.27 -15.46 15.68
CA LYS A 174 -0.50 -16.71 15.60
C LYS A 174 -0.46 -17.31 14.20
N PHE A 175 -0.58 -16.47 13.17
CA PHE A 175 -0.44 -16.90 11.79
C PHE A 175 0.92 -17.56 11.54
N PHE A 176 2.01 -17.02 12.08
CA PHE A 176 3.33 -17.67 11.96
C PHE A 176 3.49 -18.93 12.82
N GLU A 177 2.75 -19.07 13.91
CA GLU A 177 2.70 -20.33 14.67
C GLU A 177 1.98 -21.42 13.86
N GLU A 178 0.91 -21.08 13.15
CA GLU A 178 0.16 -21.99 12.27
C GLU A 178 0.91 -22.29 10.96
N TYR A 179 1.62 -21.30 10.41
CA TYR A 179 2.39 -21.41 9.16
C TYR A 179 3.88 -21.05 9.35
N PRO A 180 4.68 -21.87 10.07
CA PRO A 180 6.06 -21.53 10.39
C PRO A 180 6.98 -21.32 9.19
N HIS A 181 6.72 -22.01 8.07
CA HIS A 181 7.50 -21.87 6.84
C HIS A 181 7.37 -20.47 6.18
N LEU A 182 6.33 -19.71 6.53
CA LEU A 182 6.14 -18.33 6.07
C LEU A 182 6.83 -17.32 6.99
N LYS A 183 7.24 -17.74 8.19
CA LYS A 183 8.04 -16.95 9.09
C LYS A 183 9.46 -16.89 8.53
N ARG A 184 9.73 -15.90 7.69
CA ARG A 184 11.06 -15.69 7.14
C ARG A 184 12.01 -15.26 8.26
N ASP A 185 13.22 -15.80 8.23
CA ASP A 185 14.24 -15.49 9.22
C ASP A 185 14.62 -14.00 9.13
N LEU A 186 14.24 -13.23 10.15
CA LEU A 186 14.60 -11.82 10.28
C LEU A 186 16.08 -11.62 10.66
N SER A 187 16.88 -12.69 10.58
CA SER A 187 18.20 -12.83 11.19
C SER A 187 19.37 -12.94 10.20
N GLU A 188 19.12 -13.11 8.89
CA GLU A 188 20.20 -13.30 7.90
C GLU A 188 20.14 -12.34 6.72
N ILE A 189 20.41 -11.05 6.96
CA ILE A 189 21.37 -10.27 6.16
C ILE A 189 21.87 -9.10 7.02
#